data_AF-A0A3D0Q9C6-F1
#
_entry.id   AF-A0A3D0Q9C6-F1
#
_cell.length_a   1.000
_cell.length_b   1.000
_cell.length_c   1.000
_cell.angle_alpha   90.00
_cell.angle_beta   90.00
_cell.angle_gamma   90.00
#
_symmetry.space_group_name_H-M   'P 1'
#
loop_
_entity.id
_entity.type
_entity.pdbx_description
1 polymer ?
#
loop_
_entity_poly.entity_id
_entity_poly.type
_entity_poly.pdbx_seq_one_letter_code
_entity_poly.pdbx_strand_id
1 'polypeptide(L)'
;MINASAYTAVDKAESDEKNAYLLNQTAVANLAQYCKSNNVFFVHVSTDYVFNGEKGSPYTVDDAIEPQGMYGKTKAACEAEVTSVLPAASAILR
;
A
#
# COMPACT_ATOMS: atom_id res chain seq x y z
N MET A 1 -12.82 -3.33 8.54
CA MET A 1 -11.70 -2.58 9.15
C MET A 1 -11.23 -1.54 8.16
N ILE A 2 -10.96 -0.32 8.62
CA ILE A 2 -10.37 0.75 7.80
C ILE A 2 -8.97 1.02 8.36
N ASN A 3 -7.93 0.78 7.56
CA ASN A 3 -6.56 1.11 7.93
C ASN A 3 -6.11 2.41 7.23
N ALA A 4 -5.99 3.48 8.01
CA ALA A 4 -5.44 4.77 7.62
C ALA A 4 -4.04 5.03 8.20
N SER A 5 -3.43 4.03 8.85
CA SER A 5 -2.06 4.15 9.39
C SER A 5 -1.02 3.81 8.32
N ALA A 6 0.10 4.54 8.35
CA ALA A 6 1.24 4.35 7.45
C ALA A 6 2.47 5.07 8.02
N TYR A 7 3.66 4.66 7.57
CA TYR A 7 4.88 5.45 7.65
C TYR A 7 4.80 6.55 6.59
N THR A 8 4.45 7.77 6.99
CA THR A 8 4.20 8.90 6.05
C THR A 8 5.35 9.90 5.93
N ALA A 9 6.47 9.68 6.63
CA ALA A 9 7.66 10.52 6.50
C ALA A 9 8.43 10.18 5.21
N VAL A 10 7.94 10.68 4.06
CA VAL A 10 8.41 10.34 2.70
C VAL A 10 9.94 10.40 2.57
N ASP A 11 10.54 11.56 2.84
CA ASP A 11 12.00 11.74 2.69
C ASP A 11 12.79 10.82 3.62
N LYS A 12 12.26 10.58 4.82
CA LYS A 12 12.91 9.73 5.80
C LYS A 12 12.88 8.25 5.38
N ALA A 13 11.86 7.84 4.63
CA ALA A 13 11.74 6.46 4.16
C ALA A 13 12.96 6.02 3.32
N GLU A 14 13.60 6.94 2.59
CA GLU A 14 14.82 6.66 1.80
C GLU A 14 16.01 6.19 2.64
N SER A 15 16.06 6.58 3.92
CA SER A 15 17.13 6.20 4.85
C SER A 15 16.67 5.22 5.93
N ASP A 16 15.36 5.12 6.16
CA ASP A 16 14.72 4.31 7.19
C ASP A 16 13.87 3.19 6.57
N GLU A 17 14.39 2.58 5.50
CA GLU A 17 13.66 1.62 4.65
C GLU A 17 13.05 0.49 5.47
N LYS A 18 13.81 -0.05 6.43
CA LYS A 18 13.37 -1.15 7.28
C LYS A 18 12.08 -0.81 8.04
N ASN A 19 12.01 0.36 8.65
CA ASN A 19 10.82 0.77 9.39
C ASN A 19 9.68 1.16 8.46
N ALA A 20 9.99 1.75 7.30
CA ALA A 20 9.00 2.01 6.26
C ALA A 20 8.33 0.71 5.79
N TYR A 21 9.10 -0.34 5.49
CA TYR A 21 8.57 -1.66 5.12
C TYR A 21 7.81 -2.32 6.26
N LEU A 22 8.35 -2.26 7.48
CA LEU A 22 7.70 -2.88 8.64
C LEU A 22 6.29 -2.32 8.86
N LEU A 23 6.12 -0.99 8.76
CA LEU A 23 4.84 -0.35 8.99
C LEU A 23 3.93 -0.37 7.74
N ASN A 24 4.46 -0.09 6.55
CA ASN A 24 3.63 0.00 5.35
C ASN A 24 3.29 -1.37 4.75
N GLN A 25 4.21 -2.33 4.76
CA GLN A 25 3.97 -3.66 4.18
C GLN A 25 3.61 -4.68 5.26
N THR A 26 4.53 -4.98 6.19
CA THR A 26 4.39 -6.12 7.11
C THR A 26 3.20 -5.96 8.04
N ALA A 27 3.04 -4.80 8.67
CA ALA A 27 1.90 -4.55 9.55
C ALA A 27 0.56 -4.66 8.79
N VAL A 28 0.50 -4.16 7.56
CA VAL A 28 -0.74 -4.20 6.77
C VAL A 28 -1.06 -5.60 6.28
N ALA A 29 -0.06 -6.40 5.90
CA ALA A 29 -0.26 -7.81 5.59
C ALA A 29 -0.85 -8.58 6.78
N ASN A 30 -0.37 -8.30 7.99
CA ASN A 30 -0.93 -8.88 9.22
C ASN A 30 -2.40 -8.46 9.45
N LEU A 31 -2.74 -7.19 9.20
CA LEU A 31 -4.13 -6.70 9.30
C LEU A 31 -5.03 -7.35 8.26
N ALA A 32 -4.57 -7.50 7.02
CA ALA A 32 -5.30 -8.19 5.95
C ALA A 32 -5.54 -9.66 6.32
N GLN A 33 -4.54 -10.33 6.88
CA GLN A 33 -4.66 -11.72 7.34
C GLN A 33 -5.64 -11.85 8.50
N TYR A 34 -5.62 -10.90 9.45
CA TYR A 34 -6.62 -10.84 10.51
C TYR A 34 -8.03 -10.66 9.94
N CYS A 35 -8.22 -9.75 8.98
CA CYS A 35 -9.51 -9.53 8.34
C CYS A 35 -10.01 -10.78 7.60
N LYS A 36 -9.12 -11.48 6.89
CA LYS A 36 -9.40 -12.76 6.24
C LYS A 36 -9.91 -13.80 7.23
N SER A 37 -9.20 -14.00 8.34
CA SER A 37 -9.56 -14.98 9.36
C SER A 37 -10.87 -14.69 10.08
N ASN A 38 -11.35 -13.44 10.05
CA ASN A 38 -12.57 -13.00 10.74
C ASN A 38 -13.71 -12.60 9.79
N ASN A 39 -13.58 -12.85 8.48
CA ASN A 39 -14.56 -12.45 7.47
C ASN A 39 -14.92 -10.94 7.54
N VAL A 40 -13.92 -10.08 7.77
CA VAL A 40 -14.08 -8.63 7.83
C VAL A 40 -13.65 -8.00 6.51
N PHE A 41 -14.48 -7.11 5.95
CA PHE A 41 -14.08 -6.32 4.79
C PHE A 41 -12.95 -5.34 5.16
N PHE A 42 -11.89 -5.29 4.37
CA PHE A 42 -10.69 -4.50 4.66
C PHE A 42 -10.53 -3.32 3.69
N VAL A 43 -10.43 -2.10 4.22
CA VAL A 43 -10.15 -0.89 3.42
C VAL A 43 -8.76 -0.37 3.80
N HIS A 44 -7.88 -0.18 2.82
CA HIS A 44 -6.54 0.38 3.03
C HIS A 44 -6.32 1.65 2.22
N VAL A 45 -5.82 2.69 2.88
CA VAL A 45 -5.40 3.94 2.21
C VAL A 45 -3.99 3.77 1.66
N SER A 46 -3.84 3.95 0.36
CA SER A 46 -2.58 3.96 -0.38
C SER A 46 -2.21 5.40 -0.79
N THR A 47 -1.52 5.56 -1.92
CA THR A 47 -1.00 6.84 -2.43
C THR A 47 -0.82 6.77 -3.93
N ASP A 48 -0.85 7.92 -4.59
CA ASP A 48 -0.39 8.15 -5.96
C ASP A 48 1.13 7.93 -6.16
N TYR A 49 1.94 7.89 -5.09
CA TYR A 49 3.38 7.64 -5.17
C TYR A 49 3.72 6.19 -5.59
N VAL A 50 2.71 5.34 -5.77
CA VAL A 50 2.84 4.04 -6.43
C VAL A 50 3.05 4.17 -7.94
N PHE A 51 2.83 5.35 -8.51
CA PHE A 51 3.04 5.64 -9.92
C PHE A 51 4.35 6.39 -10.17
N ASN A 52 4.81 6.39 -11.43
CA ASN A 52 6.08 7.02 -11.82
C ASN A 52 6.00 8.54 -12.08
N GLY A 53 4.79 9.09 -12.25
CA GLY A 53 4.57 10.52 -12.53
C GLY A 53 4.77 10.96 -13.98
N GLU A 54 5.08 10.04 -14.91
CA GLU A 54 5.51 10.37 -16.28
C GLU A 54 4.38 10.33 -17.33
N LYS A 55 3.17 9.88 -16.96
CA LYS A 55 2.07 9.61 -17.92
C LYS A 55 1.57 10.85 -18.68
N GLY A 56 1.80 12.07 -18.18
CA GLY A 56 1.35 13.32 -18.81
C GLY A 56 -0.18 13.51 -18.87
N SER A 57 -0.95 12.58 -18.29
CA SER A 57 -2.39 12.59 -18.14
C SER A 57 -2.75 11.95 -16.79
N PRO A 58 -3.97 12.14 -16.25
CA PRO A 58 -4.35 11.55 -14.97
C PRO A 58 -4.19 10.03 -14.95
N TYR A 59 -3.71 9.50 -13.82
CA TYR A 59 -3.68 8.06 -13.58
C TYR A 59 -5.09 7.51 -13.34
N THR A 60 -5.30 6.28 -13.78
CA THR A 60 -6.50 5.46 -13.55
C THR A 60 -6.14 4.29 -12.65
N VAL A 61 -7.16 3.57 -12.15
CA VAL A 61 -6.95 2.41 -11.27
C VAL A 61 -6.28 1.22 -11.96
N ASP A 62 -6.31 1.19 -13.30
CA ASP A 62 -5.77 0.13 -14.15
C ASP A 62 -4.36 0.43 -14.67
N ASP A 63 -3.80 1.62 -14.40
CA ASP A 63 -2.44 1.94 -14.80
C ASP A 63 -1.39 1.12 -14.02
N ALA A 64 -0.24 0.90 -14.66
CA ALA A 64 0.87 0.18 -14.07
C ALA A 64 1.42 0.88 -12.82
N ILE A 65 1.65 0.10 -11.77
CA ILE A 65 2.32 0.54 -10.54
C ILE A 65 3.84 0.51 -10.75
N GLU A 66 4.47 1.68 -10.71
CA GLU A 66 5.90 1.90 -10.98
C GLU A 66 6.50 2.96 -10.03
N PRO A 67 6.61 2.67 -8.71
CA PRO A 67 7.07 3.64 -7.73
C PRO A 67 8.56 3.97 -7.87
N GLN A 68 8.90 5.25 -7.77
CA GLN A 68 10.30 5.71 -7.88
C GLN A 68 11.02 5.73 -6.52
N GLY A 69 10.39 6.32 -5.50
CA GLY A 69 10.95 6.46 -4.15
C GLY A 69 10.63 5.30 -3.21
N MET A 70 11.37 5.21 -2.10
CA MET A 70 11.22 4.14 -1.11
C MET A 70 9.84 4.12 -0.47
N TYR A 71 9.28 5.30 -0.13
CA TYR A 71 7.91 5.39 0.39
C TYR A 71 6.91 4.74 -0.57
N GLY A 72 6.94 5.13 -1.85
CA GLY A 72 6.09 4.57 -2.90
C GLY A 72 6.28 3.06 -3.06
N LYS A 73 7.53 2.56 -3.02
CA LYS A 73 7.85 1.13 -3.08
C LYS A 73 7.21 0.35 -1.93
N THR A 74 7.31 0.87 -0.70
CA THR A 74 6.70 0.20 0.47
C THR A 74 5.17 0.19 0.40
N LYS A 75 4.55 1.25 -0.16
CA LYS A 75 3.11 1.32 -0.39
C LYS A 75 2.64 0.39 -1.50
N ALA A 76 3.37 0.32 -2.62
CA ALA A 76 3.11 -0.64 -3.69
C ALA A 76 3.24 -2.10 -3.20
N ALA A 77 4.27 -2.40 -2.40
CA ALA A 77 4.44 -3.72 -1.81
C ALA A 77 3.25 -4.10 -0.91
N CYS A 78 2.72 -3.16 -0.15
CA CYS A 78 1.50 -3.35 0.63
C CYS A 78 0.28 -3.71 -0.23
N GLU A 79 0.06 -2.99 -1.34
CA GLU A 79 -1.07 -3.27 -2.25
C GLU A 79 -1.01 -4.70 -2.79
N ALA A 80 0.19 -5.18 -3.13
CA ALA A 80 0.41 -6.55 -3.57
C ALA A 80 0.07 -7.58 -2.46
N GLU A 81 0.50 -7.33 -1.22
CA GLU A 81 0.19 -8.20 -0.08
C GLU A 81 -1.32 -8.26 0.21
N VAL A 82 -2.00 -7.11 0.25
CA VAL A 82 -3.45 -7.06 0.50
C VAL A 82 -4.21 -7.82 -0.58
N THR A 83 -3.83 -7.63 -1.84
CA THR A 83 -4.45 -8.32 -2.99
C THR A 83 -4.20 -9.83 -2.95
N SER A 84 -2.99 -10.25 -2.56
CA SER A 84 -2.63 -11.67 -2.40
C SER A 84 -3.40 -12.34 -1.25
N VAL A 85 -3.49 -11.67 -0.10
CA VAL A 85 -4.12 -12.22 1.11
C VAL A 85 -5.64 -12.22 1.02
N LEU A 86 -6.24 -11.10 0.58
CA LEU A 86 -7.69 -10.85 0.66
C LEU A 86 -8.26 -10.23 -0.65
N PRO A 87 -8.19 -10.94 -1.79
CA PRO A 87 -8.51 -10.38 -3.12
C PRO A 87 -9.97 -9.96 -3.31
N ALA A 88 -10.91 -10.65 -2.66
CA ALA A 88 -12.35 -10.45 -2.89
C ALA A 88 -13.06 -9.60 -1.82
N ALA A 89 -12.43 -9.43 -0.64
CA ALA A 89 -13.03 -8.75 0.51
C ALA A 89 -12.16 -7.58 1.00
N SER A 90 -11.48 -6.92 0.06
CA SER A 90 -10.71 -5.71 0.34
C SER A 90 -10.91 -4.62 -0.71
N ALA A 91 -10.60 -3.38 -0.33
CA ALA A 91 -10.51 -2.23 -1.23
C ALA A 91 -9.26 -1.41 -0.89
N ILE A 92 -8.56 -0.97 -1.94
CA ILE A 92 -7.40 -0.10 -1.84
C ILE A 92 -7.82 1.26 -2.42
N LEU A 93 -7.68 2.32 -1.62
CA LEU A 93 -7.96 3.69 -2.04
C LEU A 93 -6.63 4.42 -2.23
N ARG A 94 -6.27 4.75 -3.47
CA ARG A 94 -5.07 5.52 -3.81
C ARG A 94 -5.37 7.02 -3.83
#